data_AF-A0A1A0TGM7-F1
#
_entry.id   AF-A0A1A0TGM7-F1
#
_cell.length_a   1.000
_cell.length_b   1.000
_cell.length_c   1.000
_cell.angle_alpha   90.00
_cell.angle_beta   90.00
_cell.angle_gamma   90.00
#
_symmetry.space_group_name_H-M   'P 1'
#
loop_
_entity.id
_entity.type
_entity.pdbx_description
1 polymer ?
#
loop_
_entity_poly.entity_id
_entity_poly.type
_entity_poly.pdbx_seq_one_letter_code
_entity_poly.pdbx_strand_id
1 'polypeptide(L)'
;MRRHHIGLTLVTAALAGGLALSGCSSGSEEAAEPSSSQAATPETSQEETRSAAPGRVEVSPGGVTTAVGAPAESTEDEYFQACNAARQWMTGKPGDQTAKVESYLAELQATESAGPATFGSPWSKLAPGRQSAVIVAVEAAAAELCG
;
A
#
# COMPACT_ATOMS: atom_id res chain seq x y z
N MET A 1 -46.47 19.82 15.93
CA MET A 1 -46.36 21.06 15.14
C MET A 1 -46.09 20.68 13.69
N ARG A 2 -47.00 21.02 12.77
CA ARG A 2 -46.81 20.91 11.31
C ARG A 2 -46.32 22.26 10.77
N ARG A 3 -45.21 22.29 10.02
CA ARG A 3 -44.88 23.10 8.81
C ARG A 3 -43.62 22.44 8.18
N HIS A 4 -43.61 21.78 7.00
CA HIS A 4 -43.74 22.28 5.61
C HIS A 4 -42.73 23.42 5.32
N HIS A 5 -41.86 23.44 4.31
CA HIS A 5 -41.80 22.79 2.99
C HIS A 5 -40.45 23.15 2.29
N ILE A 6 -40.02 22.30 1.35
CA ILE A 6 -39.48 22.63 0.00
C ILE A 6 -38.11 23.34 -0.11
N GLY A 7 -37.20 22.68 -0.84
CA GLY A 7 -36.01 23.28 -1.45
C GLY A 7 -35.36 22.33 -2.45
N LEU A 8 -35.94 22.22 -3.64
CA LEU A 8 -35.39 21.55 -4.82
C LEU A 8 -34.45 22.51 -5.56
N THR A 9 -33.20 22.11 -5.81
CA THR A 9 -32.34 22.75 -6.82
C THR A 9 -31.49 21.71 -7.55
N LEU A 10 -31.87 21.45 -8.80
CA LEU A 10 -31.09 20.78 -9.84
C LEU A 10 -30.16 21.79 -10.51
N VAL A 11 -28.89 21.47 -10.73
CA VAL A 11 -28.06 22.08 -11.79
C VAL A 11 -27.16 21.00 -12.41
N THR A 12 -27.46 20.67 -13.66
CA THR A 12 -26.64 19.90 -14.60
C THR A 12 -25.64 20.81 -15.31
N ALA A 13 -24.41 20.33 -15.55
CA ALA A 13 -23.60 20.80 -16.68
C ALA A 13 -22.63 19.69 -17.13
N ALA A 14 -22.86 19.19 -18.34
CA ALA A 14 -21.98 18.31 -19.08
C ALA A 14 -21.02 19.14 -19.96
N LEU A 15 -19.77 18.72 -20.11
CA LEU A 15 -18.85 19.18 -21.16
C LEU A 15 -17.98 18.01 -21.63
N ALA A 16 -18.00 17.80 -22.94
CA ALA A 16 -17.31 16.75 -23.68
C ALA A 16 -16.14 17.34 -24.50
N GLY A 17 -15.16 16.48 -24.85
CA GLY A 17 -14.09 16.72 -25.83
C GLY A 17 -12.74 16.14 -25.34
N GLY A 18 -11.86 15.50 -26.11
CA GLY A 18 -11.80 15.15 -27.53
C GLY A 18 -10.32 14.85 -27.91
N LEU A 19 -10.08 13.67 -28.51
CA LEU A 19 -9.03 13.24 -29.48
C LEU A 19 -7.51 13.51 -29.30
N ALA A 20 -6.77 12.39 -29.25
CA ALA A 20 -5.57 11.96 -30.01
C ALA A 20 -4.27 12.78 -30.00
N LEU A 21 -3.13 12.08 -29.78
CA LEU A 21 -2.03 11.93 -30.76
C LEU A 21 -1.14 10.72 -30.40
N SER A 22 -0.87 9.91 -31.42
CA SER A 22 0.07 8.79 -31.49
C SER A 22 1.54 9.25 -31.52
N GLY A 23 2.42 8.54 -30.82
CA GLY A 23 3.87 8.67 -30.99
C GLY A 23 4.54 7.29 -31.04
N CYS A 24 4.66 6.73 -32.25
CA CYS A 24 5.48 5.56 -32.56
C CYS A 24 6.70 6.06 -33.34
N SER A 25 7.91 5.78 -32.86
CA SER A 25 9.12 5.83 -33.69
C SER A 25 10.03 4.67 -33.28
N SER A 26 10.14 3.67 -34.16
CA SER A 26 11.21 2.67 -34.15
C SER A 26 12.47 3.24 -34.81
N GLY A 27 13.64 2.85 -34.32
CA GLY A 27 14.92 3.08 -35.01
C GLY A 27 16.10 2.60 -34.17
N SER A 28 16.70 1.50 -34.60
CA SER A 28 17.67 0.66 -33.91
C SER A 28 19.15 1.10 -34.08
N GLU A 29 19.99 0.62 -33.16
CA GLU A 29 21.41 0.18 -33.32
C GLU A 29 22.51 1.24 -33.63
N GLU A 30 23.45 1.46 -32.70
CA GLU A 30 24.76 0.77 -32.65
C GLU A 30 25.82 1.54 -31.79
N ALA A 31 26.47 0.77 -30.90
CA ALA A 31 27.77 0.92 -30.22
C ALA A 31 28.46 2.29 -30.01
N ALA A 32 28.65 2.65 -28.74
CA ALA A 32 29.96 3.03 -28.17
C ALA A 32 29.90 3.09 -26.63
N GLU A 33 30.64 2.23 -25.93
CA GLU A 33 31.06 2.49 -24.55
C GLU A 33 31.93 3.77 -24.52
N PRO A 34 31.76 4.65 -23.52
CA PRO A 34 32.53 4.45 -22.30
C PRO A 34 31.82 4.85 -20.99
N SER A 35 32.12 4.08 -19.94
CA SER A 35 32.35 4.54 -18.56
C SER A 35 31.55 5.77 -18.08
N SER A 36 30.45 5.56 -17.34
CA SER A 36 30.11 6.46 -16.22
C SER A 36 29.00 5.88 -15.35
N SER A 37 29.22 5.98 -14.03
CA SER A 37 28.23 6.23 -12.99
C SER A 37 27.06 5.25 -12.88
N GLN A 38 27.02 4.48 -11.78
CA GLN A 38 25.76 3.99 -11.23
C GLN A 38 24.91 5.21 -10.87
N ALA A 39 24.13 5.68 -11.85
CA ALA A 39 22.96 6.47 -11.60
C ALA A 39 21.98 5.53 -10.90
N ALA A 40 21.83 5.71 -9.59
CA ALA A 40 20.65 5.24 -8.91
C ALA A 40 19.45 5.86 -9.64
N THR A 41 18.76 5.06 -10.45
CA THR A 41 17.43 5.41 -10.92
C THR A 41 16.61 5.69 -9.67
N PRO A 42 15.96 6.87 -9.55
CA PRO A 42 14.89 6.98 -8.58
C PRO A 42 13.84 5.96 -9.02
N GLU A 43 13.67 4.89 -8.26
CA GLU A 43 12.48 4.06 -8.37
C GLU A 43 11.31 5.01 -8.14
N THR A 44 10.65 5.36 -9.23
CA THR A 44 9.33 5.95 -9.19
C THR A 44 8.52 4.96 -8.36
N SER A 45 8.20 5.34 -7.12
CA SER A 45 7.33 4.56 -6.25
C SER A 45 5.96 4.60 -6.91
N GLN A 46 5.76 3.70 -7.88
CA GLN A 46 4.44 3.20 -8.18
C GLN A 46 4.04 2.42 -6.94
N GLU A 47 2.91 2.82 -6.39
CA GLU A 47 2.22 2.20 -5.27
C GLU A 47 1.68 0.81 -5.70
N GLU A 48 2.55 -0.03 -6.25
CA GLU A 48 2.35 -1.47 -6.31
C GLU A 48 2.74 -2.03 -4.94
N THR A 49 1.88 -2.90 -4.41
CA THR A 49 2.09 -3.61 -3.16
C THR A 49 3.48 -4.25 -3.18
N ARG A 50 4.36 -3.88 -2.25
CA ARG A 50 5.75 -4.34 -2.30
C ARG A 50 5.78 -5.83 -1.96
N SER A 51 6.19 -6.65 -2.92
CA SER A 51 6.32 -8.10 -2.71
C SER A 51 7.76 -8.54 -2.95
N ALA A 52 8.32 -9.27 -1.99
CA ALA A 52 9.66 -9.83 -2.11
C ALA A 52 9.68 -11.01 -3.08
N ALA A 53 10.87 -11.34 -3.61
CA ALA A 53 11.03 -12.56 -4.41
C ALA A 53 10.57 -13.82 -3.64
N PRO A 54 10.03 -14.86 -4.30
CA PRO A 54 9.51 -16.05 -3.63
C PRO A 54 10.48 -16.67 -2.62
N GLY A 55 10.01 -16.94 -1.40
CA GLY A 55 10.81 -17.47 -0.31
C GLY A 55 11.81 -16.49 0.32
N ARG A 56 11.81 -15.22 -0.09
CA ARG A 56 12.66 -14.16 0.48
C ARG A 56 11.87 -13.28 1.43
N VAL A 57 12.59 -12.66 2.35
CA VAL A 57 12.08 -11.62 3.23
C VAL A 57 12.92 -10.37 2.97
N GLU A 58 12.25 -9.25 2.73
CA GLU A 58 12.89 -7.95 2.64
C GLU A 58 12.73 -7.21 3.95
N VAL A 59 13.85 -6.62 4.39
CA VAL A 59 13.96 -5.93 5.65
C VAL A 59 14.48 -4.53 5.37
N SER A 60 13.82 -3.53 5.94
CA SER A 60 14.26 -2.14 5.85
C SER A 60 15.60 -1.93 6.57
N PRO A 61 16.31 -0.81 6.33
CA PRO A 61 17.48 -0.44 7.12
C PRO A 61 17.21 -0.34 8.64
N GLY A 62 15.94 -0.11 9.03
CA GLY A 62 15.48 -0.12 10.42
C GLY A 62 15.28 -1.51 11.03
N GLY A 63 15.52 -2.58 10.27
CA GLY A 63 15.33 -3.96 10.74
C GLY A 63 13.88 -4.44 10.67
N VAL A 64 12.99 -3.70 10.02
CA VAL A 64 11.56 -4.01 9.91
C VAL A 64 11.32 -4.87 8.68
N THR A 65 10.63 -5.99 8.83
CA THR A 65 10.18 -6.78 7.68
C THR A 65 9.12 -5.99 6.91
N THR A 66 9.43 -5.61 5.67
CA THR A 66 8.54 -4.79 4.83
C THR A 66 8.00 -5.53 3.62
N ALA A 67 8.52 -6.71 3.30
CA ALA A 67 7.90 -7.61 2.33
C ALA A 67 8.27 -9.08 2.63
N VAL A 68 7.34 -9.98 2.36
CA VAL A 68 7.52 -11.43 2.49
C VAL A 68 7.12 -12.08 1.18
N GLY A 69 8.03 -12.86 0.59
CA GLY A 69 7.87 -13.55 -0.68
C GLY A 69 7.01 -14.79 -0.57
N ALA A 70 5.79 -14.61 -0.06
CA ALA A 70 4.73 -15.60 0.02
C ALA A 70 3.42 -14.93 -0.42
N PRO A 71 2.49 -15.66 -1.05
CA PRO A 71 1.16 -15.13 -1.31
C PRO A 71 0.50 -14.65 -0.01
N ALA A 72 -0.17 -13.50 -0.06
CA ALA A 72 -0.93 -13.01 1.09
C ALA A 72 -2.08 -13.98 1.41
N GLU A 73 -2.11 -14.46 2.66
CA GLU A 73 -3.10 -15.40 3.16
C GLU A 73 -3.91 -14.77 4.31
N SER A 74 -5.16 -14.41 4.02
CA SER A 74 -6.16 -13.97 4.99
C SER A 74 -7.56 -14.29 4.45
N THR A 75 -8.54 -14.41 5.34
CA THR A 75 -9.94 -14.27 4.91
C THR A 75 -10.24 -12.82 4.53
N GLU A 76 -11.37 -12.57 3.86
CA GLU A 76 -11.84 -11.21 3.54
C GLU A 76 -12.08 -10.40 4.82
N ASP A 77 -12.76 -10.98 5.80
CA ASP A 77 -13.01 -10.33 7.11
C ASP A 77 -11.71 -10.01 7.86
N GLU A 78 -10.75 -10.93 7.84
CA GLU A 78 -9.44 -10.74 8.47
C GLU A 78 -8.67 -9.59 7.81
N TYR A 79 -8.63 -9.56 6.47
CA TYR A 79 -8.03 -8.47 5.71
C TYR A 79 -8.69 -7.14 6.05
N PHE A 80 -10.02 -7.08 6.01
CA PHE A 80 -10.78 -5.88 6.33
C PHE A 80 -10.46 -5.38 7.74
N GLN A 81 -10.45 -6.27 8.74
CA GLN A 81 -10.12 -5.92 10.12
C GLN A 81 -8.67 -5.42 10.26
N ALA A 82 -7.72 -6.11 9.65
CA ALA A 82 -6.30 -5.74 9.73
C ALA A 82 -6.04 -4.36 9.10
N CYS A 83 -6.60 -4.12 7.90
CA CYS A 83 -6.48 -2.85 7.22
C CYS A 83 -7.11 -1.72 8.04
N ASN A 84 -8.32 -1.92 8.56
CA ASN A 84 -9.00 -0.92 9.38
C ASN A 84 -8.25 -0.61 10.68
N ALA A 85 -7.66 -1.63 11.34
CA ALA A 85 -6.82 -1.43 12.52
C ALA A 85 -5.57 -0.60 12.20
N ALA A 86 -4.90 -0.90 11.08
CA ALA A 86 -3.77 -0.13 10.60
C ALA A 86 -4.15 1.33 10.30
N ARG A 87 -5.24 1.55 9.57
CA ARG A 87 -5.75 2.89 9.26
C ARG A 87 -6.08 3.68 10.53
N GLN A 88 -6.69 3.04 11.53
CA GLN A 88 -6.98 3.70 12.80
C GLN A 88 -5.70 4.12 13.52
N TRP A 89 -4.66 3.28 13.52
CA TRP A 89 -3.37 3.65 14.10
C TRP A 89 -2.71 4.80 13.33
N MET A 90 -2.74 4.77 11.99
CA MET A 90 -2.12 5.79 11.14
C MET A 90 -2.79 7.15 11.26
N THR A 91 -4.13 7.18 11.28
CA THR A 91 -4.92 8.42 11.44
C THR A 91 -4.81 9.01 12.84
N GLY A 92 -4.48 8.19 13.85
CA GLY A 92 -4.19 8.64 15.21
C GLY A 92 -2.83 9.33 15.38
N LYS A 93 -1.98 9.38 14.35
CA LYS A 93 -0.64 9.99 14.40
C LYS A 93 -0.53 11.15 13.40
N PRO A 94 0.27 12.19 13.69
CA PRO A 94 0.54 13.26 12.72
C PRO A 94 1.39 12.75 11.55
N GLY A 95 1.31 13.44 10.40
CA GLY A 95 2.14 13.18 9.22
C GLY A 95 1.44 12.36 8.12
N ASP A 96 2.17 12.14 7.03
CA ASP A 96 1.72 11.36 5.86
C ASP A 96 1.46 9.88 6.23
N GLN A 97 0.48 9.25 5.57
CA GLN A 97 0.11 7.85 5.87
C GLN A 97 1.15 6.86 5.35
N THR A 98 1.68 7.08 4.14
CA THR A 98 2.70 6.21 3.53
C THR A 98 4.00 6.25 4.33
N ALA A 99 4.39 7.42 4.83
CA ALA A 99 5.54 7.57 5.73
C ALA A 99 5.41 6.80 7.07
N LYS A 100 4.22 6.32 7.43
CA LYS A 100 3.94 5.63 8.69
C LYS A 100 3.97 4.10 8.59
N VAL A 101 3.96 3.54 7.37
CA VAL A 101 3.92 2.09 7.13
C VAL A 101 5.00 1.35 7.92
N GLU A 102 6.27 1.76 7.76
CA GLU A 102 7.39 1.09 8.42
C GLU A 102 7.31 1.20 9.95
N SER A 103 6.89 2.36 10.47
CA SER A 103 6.74 2.55 11.92
C SER A 103 5.64 1.67 12.52
N TYR A 104 4.54 1.45 11.79
CA TYR A 104 3.49 0.56 12.25
C TYR A 104 3.92 -0.90 12.21
N LEU A 105 4.55 -1.31 11.11
CA LEU A 105 5.11 -2.66 10.97
C LEU A 105 6.16 -2.94 12.06
N ALA A 106 6.99 -1.96 12.41
CA ALA A 106 7.93 -2.07 13.52
C ALA A 106 7.22 -2.36 14.86
N GLU A 107 6.13 -1.64 15.15
CA GLU A 107 5.34 -1.83 16.38
C GLU A 107 4.75 -3.24 16.43
N LEU A 108 4.16 -3.72 15.33
CA LEU A 108 3.59 -5.07 15.24
C LEU A 108 4.65 -6.17 15.39
N GLN A 109 5.85 -5.94 14.86
CA GLN A 109 6.95 -6.91 14.88
C GLN A 109 7.69 -6.96 16.21
N ALA A 110 7.70 -5.86 16.96
CA ALA A 110 8.35 -5.78 18.27
C ALA A 110 7.49 -6.34 19.41
N THR A 111 6.18 -6.50 19.20
CA THR A 111 5.24 -6.93 20.24
C THR A 111 4.85 -8.40 20.10
N GLU A 112 4.65 -9.05 21.24
CA GLU A 112 4.03 -10.39 21.30
C GLU A 112 2.50 -10.31 21.48
N SER A 113 1.91 -9.14 21.25
CA SER A 113 0.46 -8.93 21.30
C SER A 113 -0.24 -9.50 20.07
N ALA A 114 -1.33 -10.21 20.31
CA ALA A 114 -2.30 -10.60 19.29
C ALA A 114 -3.41 -9.56 19.16
N GLY A 115 -3.80 -9.23 17.92
CA GLY A 115 -4.92 -8.32 17.68
C GLY A 115 -5.44 -8.40 16.25
N PRO A 116 -6.45 -7.59 15.89
CA PRO A 116 -7.04 -7.58 14.55
C PRO A 116 -6.01 -7.32 13.44
N ALA A 117 -5.03 -6.45 13.70
CA ALA A 117 -3.92 -6.14 12.79
C ALA A 117 -3.05 -7.35 12.44
N THR A 118 -3.04 -8.39 13.28
CA THR A 118 -2.23 -9.60 13.12
C THR A 118 -3.09 -10.87 13.21
N PHE A 119 -4.37 -10.75 12.86
CA PHE A 119 -5.33 -11.85 12.80
C PHE A 119 -5.43 -12.68 14.09
N GLY A 120 -5.30 -12.02 15.24
CA GLY A 120 -5.40 -12.67 16.55
C GLY A 120 -4.20 -13.53 16.93
N SER A 121 -3.07 -13.41 16.24
CA SER A 121 -1.79 -14.05 16.63
C SER A 121 -0.66 -13.03 16.71
N PRO A 122 0.35 -13.22 17.57
CA PRO A 122 1.55 -12.38 17.55
C PRO A 122 2.27 -12.51 16.21
N TRP A 123 2.94 -11.44 15.75
CA TRP A 123 3.71 -11.46 14.50
C TRP A 123 4.69 -12.65 14.42
N SER A 124 5.37 -12.93 15.54
CA SER A 124 6.35 -14.03 15.69
C SER A 124 5.77 -15.44 15.46
N LYS A 125 4.45 -15.57 15.47
CA LYS A 125 3.70 -16.83 15.28
C LYS A 125 2.99 -16.94 13.94
N LEU A 126 3.01 -15.87 13.14
CA LEU A 126 2.38 -15.89 11.81
C LEU A 126 3.21 -16.73 10.83
N ALA A 127 2.52 -17.53 10.03
CA ALA A 127 3.12 -18.14 8.85
C ALA A 127 3.50 -17.05 7.82
N PRO A 128 4.46 -17.31 6.91
CA PRO A 128 4.91 -16.31 5.94
C PRO A 128 3.78 -15.68 5.10
N GLY A 129 2.81 -16.46 4.64
CA GLY A 129 1.67 -15.94 3.88
C GLY A 129 0.79 -14.99 4.70
N ARG A 130 0.63 -15.26 6.00
CA ARG A 130 -0.07 -14.37 6.92
C ARG A 130 0.74 -13.10 7.21
N GLN A 131 2.06 -13.18 7.35
CA GLN A 131 2.91 -11.98 7.46
C GLN A 131 2.81 -11.09 6.22
N SER A 132 2.81 -11.69 5.04
CA SER A 132 2.55 -11.00 3.78
C SER A 132 1.17 -10.32 3.79
N ALA A 133 0.11 -11.01 4.22
CA ALA A 133 -1.23 -10.42 4.32
C ALA A 133 -1.31 -9.22 5.29
N VAL A 134 -0.59 -9.26 6.42
CA VAL A 134 -0.50 -8.09 7.32
C VAL A 134 0.16 -6.92 6.62
N ILE A 135 1.29 -7.13 5.94
CA ILE A 135 2.02 -6.08 5.21
C ILE A 135 1.10 -5.46 4.14
N VAL A 136 0.44 -6.29 3.34
CA VAL A 136 -0.51 -5.85 2.30
C VAL A 136 -1.65 -5.02 2.92
N ALA A 137 -2.23 -5.46 4.03
CA ALA A 137 -3.28 -4.70 4.71
C ALA A 137 -2.79 -3.35 5.27
N VAL A 138 -1.54 -3.28 5.74
CA VAL A 138 -0.92 -2.03 6.21
C VAL A 138 -0.63 -1.07 5.06
N GLU A 139 -0.11 -1.56 3.94
CA GLU A 139 0.12 -0.76 2.74
C GLU A 139 -1.21 -0.22 2.18
N ALA A 140 -2.23 -1.08 2.09
CA ALA A 140 -3.57 -0.68 1.68
C ALA A 140 -4.19 0.36 2.62
N ALA A 141 -3.93 0.27 3.93
CA ALA A 141 -4.39 1.26 4.89
C ALA A 141 -3.75 2.63 4.65
N ALA A 142 -2.45 2.67 4.36
CA ALA A 142 -1.74 3.91 4.05
C ALA A 142 -2.22 4.53 2.73
N ALA A 143 -2.56 3.69 1.75
CA ALA A 143 -3.14 4.09 0.46
C ALA A 143 -4.63 4.48 0.54
N GLU A 144 -5.25 4.43 1.72
CA GLU A 144 -6.69 4.68 1.93
C GLU A 144 -7.61 3.66 1.23
N LEU A 145 -7.13 2.44 0.99
CA LEU A 145 -7.80 1.35 0.26
C LEU A 145 -8.36 0.24 1.16
N CYS A 146 -8.72 0.55 2.41
CA CYS A 146 -9.43 -0.40 3.26
C CYS A 146 -10.91 -0.51 2.86
N GLY A 147 -11.22 -1.37 1.88
CA GLY A 147 -12.59 -1.62 1.41
C GLY A 147 -12.65 -2.64 0.30
#